data_AF-A0A2D2DGL6-F1
#
_entry.id   AF-A0A2D2DGL6-F1
#
_cell.length_a   1.000
_cell.length_b   1.000
_cell.length_c   1.000
_cell.angle_alpha   90.00
_cell.angle_beta   90.00
_cell.angle_gamma   90.00
#
_symmetry.space_group_name_H-M   'P 1'
#
loop_
_entity.id
_entity.type
_entity.pdbx_description
1 polymer ?
#
loop_
_entity_poly.entity_id
_entity_poly.type
_entity_poly.pdbx_seq_one_letter_code
_entity_poly.pdbx_strand_id
1 'polypeptide(L)'
;MLLKIGQLARRSGLSVRALRHYDDIALLTPSARSDNGYRLYDSADVARLYRIQALRRLDLSLTQIQAMLADGGASLPQVVEQQIASLERQIAQASALHGHLRDLQAQLAERHEPSMDNWLAALERMAASARYFTDAELHTLTTRRQQRNGGNAHLTSTLHDLMGRGVKPDSLEAGALAQCWIAALLDDVGGDEAMLMKLYAMNWNEPTLHMLSGVDRTAMQFISHAMAHRRLAIYAAYCSEAEMVLLRQHYVKQTDAWPILICAVREHLAQDTPPDSADVQALARQWQALSLAKAAGDPALQAKLRHAFEQESELRIGSGIDAPLIAYVRAAVQSL
;
A
#
# COMPACT_ATOMS: atom_id res chain seq x y z
N MET A 1 -51.75 18.58 -35.49
CA MET A 1 -51.05 18.23 -36.75
C MET A 1 -50.19 17.00 -36.48
N LEU A 2 -50.19 16.01 -37.36
CA LEU A 2 -49.37 14.80 -37.24
C LEU A 2 -48.21 14.83 -38.24
N LEU A 3 -47.00 14.50 -37.79
CA LEU A 3 -45.79 14.45 -38.60
C LEU A 3 -45.37 13.00 -38.88
N LYS A 4 -45.04 12.70 -40.13
CA LYS A 4 -44.40 11.42 -40.48
C LYS A 4 -42.95 11.40 -39.99
N ILE A 5 -42.41 10.21 -39.68
CA ILE A 5 -41.03 10.05 -39.19
C ILE A 5 -39.97 10.76 -40.06
N GLY A 6 -40.11 10.75 -41.39
CA GLY A 6 -39.17 11.43 -42.29
C GLY A 6 -39.24 12.97 -42.19
N GLN A 7 -40.44 13.52 -41.95
CA GLN A 7 -40.61 14.95 -41.71
C GLN A 7 -40.05 15.36 -40.34
N LEU A 8 -40.26 14.53 -39.31
CA LEU A 8 -39.70 14.74 -37.98
C LEU A 8 -38.17 14.66 -37.99
N ALA A 9 -37.59 13.68 -38.66
CA ALA A 9 -36.14 13.54 -38.85
C ALA A 9 -35.53 14.81 -39.48
N ARG A 10 -36.09 15.26 -40.60
CA ARG A 10 -35.60 16.46 -41.32
C ARG A 10 -35.67 17.73 -40.47
N ARG A 11 -36.74 17.90 -39.68
CA ARG A 11 -36.94 19.10 -38.84
C ARG A 11 -36.14 19.07 -37.54
N SER A 12 -35.83 17.88 -37.02
CA SER A 12 -35.12 17.69 -35.76
C SER A 12 -33.61 17.48 -35.91
N GLY A 13 -33.10 17.39 -37.14
CA GLY A 13 -31.69 17.12 -37.43
C GLY A 13 -31.25 15.68 -37.11
N LEU A 14 -32.18 14.80 -36.74
CA LEU A 14 -31.90 13.39 -36.44
C LEU A 14 -32.09 12.52 -37.67
N SER A 15 -31.37 11.41 -37.73
CA SER A 15 -31.61 10.39 -38.75
C SER A 15 -32.91 9.63 -38.46
N VAL A 16 -33.57 9.13 -39.51
CA VAL A 16 -34.72 8.22 -39.35
C VAL A 16 -34.33 6.98 -38.53
N ARG A 17 -33.09 6.51 -38.65
CA ARG A 17 -32.53 5.41 -37.84
C ARG A 17 -32.51 5.76 -36.35
N ALA A 18 -32.08 6.97 -35.98
CA ALA A 18 -32.06 7.41 -34.59
C ALA A 18 -33.48 7.48 -33.99
N LEU A 19 -34.45 8.01 -34.74
CA LEU A 19 -35.85 8.04 -34.29
C LEU A 19 -36.47 6.65 -34.16
N ARG A 20 -36.12 5.70 -35.05
CA ARG A 20 -36.54 4.30 -34.89
C ARG A 20 -35.93 3.68 -33.64
N HIS A 21 -34.64 3.89 -33.41
CA HIS A 21 -33.99 3.41 -32.21
C HIS A 21 -34.65 3.96 -30.92
N TYR A 22 -35.05 5.24 -30.90
CA TYR A 22 -35.77 5.82 -29.77
C TYR A 22 -37.15 5.22 -29.55
N ASP A 23 -37.85 4.82 -30.61
CA ASP A 23 -39.09 4.04 -30.51
C ASP A 23 -38.82 2.62 -29.99
N ASP A 24 -37.80 1.95 -30.51
CA ASP A 24 -37.43 0.58 -30.14
C ASP A 24 -37.08 0.44 -28.65
N ILE A 25 -36.45 1.46 -28.05
CA ILE A 25 -36.13 1.50 -26.61
C ILE A 25 -37.24 2.16 -25.77
N ALA A 26 -38.40 2.48 -26.36
CA ALA A 26 -39.53 3.18 -25.74
C ALA A 26 -39.16 4.54 -25.12
N LEU A 27 -38.16 5.22 -25.68
CA LEU A 27 -37.78 6.57 -25.27
C LEU A 27 -38.67 7.63 -25.94
N LEU A 28 -39.04 7.44 -27.21
CA LEU A 28 -39.98 8.27 -27.96
C LEU A 28 -40.89 7.40 -28.83
N THR A 29 -42.08 7.11 -28.32
CA THR A 29 -43.10 6.29 -28.98
C THR A 29 -44.02 7.18 -29.84
N PRO A 30 -44.38 6.80 -31.07
CA PRO A 30 -45.30 7.61 -31.88
C PRO A 30 -46.73 7.58 -31.33
N SER A 31 -47.39 8.74 -31.25
CA SER A 31 -48.79 8.85 -30.81
C SER A 31 -49.78 8.08 -31.68
N ALA A 32 -49.49 7.87 -32.97
CA ALA A 32 -50.36 7.12 -33.86
C ALA A 32 -49.60 6.39 -34.97
N ARG A 33 -50.31 5.49 -35.63
CA ARG A 33 -49.89 4.89 -36.90
C ARG A 33 -50.97 5.16 -37.96
N SER A 34 -50.57 5.49 -39.19
CA SER A 34 -51.50 5.60 -40.31
C SER A 34 -52.03 4.23 -40.71
N ASP A 35 -53.12 4.18 -41.48
CA ASP A 35 -53.68 2.94 -42.06
C ASP A 35 -52.65 2.11 -42.85
N ASN A 36 -51.68 2.78 -43.50
CA ASN A 36 -50.57 2.13 -44.22
C ASN A 36 -49.34 1.81 -43.32
N GLY A 37 -49.49 1.81 -41.99
CA GLY A 37 -48.45 1.43 -41.03
C GLY A 37 -47.36 2.48 -40.72
N TYR A 38 -47.43 3.69 -41.29
CA TYR A 38 -46.45 4.75 -41.01
C TYR A 38 -46.60 5.33 -39.60
N ARG A 39 -45.46 5.59 -38.94
CA ARG A 39 -45.39 6.27 -37.63
C ARG A 39 -45.77 7.75 -37.76
N LEU A 40 -46.68 8.20 -36.91
CA LEU A 40 -47.20 9.56 -36.86
C LEU A 40 -46.95 10.15 -35.47
N TYR A 41 -46.34 11.33 -35.45
CA TYR A 41 -45.96 12.04 -34.23
C TYR A 41 -46.76 13.32 -34.07
N ASP A 42 -47.31 13.56 -32.88
CA ASP A 42 -48.06 14.78 -32.58
C ASP A 42 -47.18 15.87 -31.93
N SER A 43 -47.81 16.92 -31.41
CA SER A 43 -47.11 18.01 -30.72
C SER A 43 -46.48 17.59 -29.39
N ALA A 44 -47.07 16.64 -28.67
CA ALA A 44 -46.54 16.14 -27.41
C ALA A 44 -45.27 15.31 -27.67
N ASP A 45 -45.26 14.51 -28.73
CA ASP A 45 -44.08 13.77 -29.17
C ASP A 45 -42.91 14.70 -29.55
N VAL A 46 -43.22 15.79 -30.25
CA VAL A 46 -42.21 16.81 -30.61
C VAL A 46 -41.66 17.49 -29.35
N ALA A 47 -42.52 17.82 -28.38
CA ALA A 47 -42.08 18.39 -27.10
C ALA A 47 -41.22 17.40 -26.30
N ARG A 48 -41.56 16.11 -26.30
CA ARG A 48 -40.75 15.05 -25.70
C ARG A 48 -39.40 14.91 -26.40
N LEU A 49 -39.39 14.93 -27.73
CA LEU A 49 -38.15 14.88 -28.52
C LEU A 49 -37.24 16.08 -28.23
N TYR A 50 -37.79 17.28 -28.09
CA TYR A 50 -37.03 18.46 -27.69
C TYR A 50 -36.35 18.26 -26.33
N ARG A 51 -37.07 17.74 -25.34
CA ARG A 51 -36.51 17.43 -24.00
C ARG A 51 -35.39 16.39 -24.08
N ILE A 52 -35.57 15.32 -24.87
CA ILE A 52 -34.53 14.31 -25.12
C ILE A 52 -33.27 14.96 -25.70
N GLN A 53 -33.42 15.83 -26.70
CA GLN A 53 -32.27 16.50 -27.31
C GLN A 53 -31.59 17.49 -26.35
N ALA A 54 -32.35 18.22 -25.54
CA ALA A 54 -31.79 19.12 -24.54
C ALA A 54 -30.94 18.37 -23.51
N LEU A 55 -31.43 17.22 -23.03
CA LEU A 55 -30.71 16.39 -22.06
C LEU A 55 -29.49 15.68 -22.68
N ARG A 56 -29.56 15.29 -23.96
CA ARG A 56 -28.41 14.77 -24.72
C ARG A 56 -27.26 15.76 -24.80
N ARG A 57 -27.54 17.07 -24.85
CA ARG A 57 -26.49 18.10 -24.88
C ARG A 57 -25.74 18.23 -23.55
N LEU A 58 -26.29 17.66 -22.47
CA LEU A 58 -25.63 17.54 -21.17
C LEU A 58 -24.82 16.24 -21.06
N ASP A 59 -24.57 15.58 -22.19
CA ASP A 59 -23.84 14.32 -22.32
C ASP A 59 -24.44 13.15 -21.51
N LEU A 60 -25.75 13.22 -21.24
CA LEU A 60 -26.48 12.15 -20.58
C LEU A 60 -26.72 10.97 -21.52
N SER A 61 -26.55 9.77 -20.99
CA SER A 61 -26.88 8.53 -21.70
C SER A 61 -28.39 8.40 -21.94
N LEU A 62 -28.79 7.65 -22.97
CA LEU A 62 -30.21 7.43 -23.28
C LEU A 62 -30.99 6.80 -22.12
N THR A 63 -30.34 5.94 -21.33
CA THR A 63 -30.91 5.31 -20.13
C THR A 63 -31.21 6.33 -19.04
N GLN A 64 -30.28 7.27 -18.77
CA GLN A 64 -30.51 8.36 -17.81
C GLN A 64 -31.64 9.28 -18.28
N ILE A 65 -31.65 9.63 -19.56
CA ILE A 65 -32.72 10.44 -20.15
C ILE A 65 -34.08 9.75 -20.03
N GLN A 66 -34.14 8.44 -20.26
CA GLN A 66 -35.37 7.66 -20.10
C GLN A 66 -35.87 7.70 -18.65
N ALA A 67 -34.98 7.50 -17.68
CA ALA A 67 -35.33 7.54 -16.26
C ALA A 67 -35.86 8.92 -15.84
N MET A 68 -35.32 10.01 -16.37
CA MET A 68 -35.78 11.38 -16.06
C MET A 68 -37.13 11.73 -16.69
N LEU A 69 -37.45 11.14 -17.83
CA LEU A 69 -38.69 11.38 -18.57
C LEU A 69 -39.82 10.42 -18.20
N ALA A 70 -39.59 9.52 -17.24
CA ALA A 70 -40.60 8.67 -16.62
C ALA A 70 -41.27 9.39 -15.44
N ASP A 71 -42.55 9.12 -15.20
CA ASP A 71 -43.27 9.67 -14.04
C ASP A 71 -42.61 9.22 -12.74
N GLY A 72 -42.25 10.16 -11.87
CA GLY A 72 -41.50 9.90 -10.62
C GLY A 72 -40.00 9.65 -10.82
N GLY A 73 -39.46 9.93 -12.01
CA GLY A 73 -38.06 9.79 -12.36
C GLY A 73 -37.08 10.67 -11.58
N ALA A 74 -35.79 10.39 -11.72
CA ALA A 74 -34.72 11.18 -11.10
C ALA A 74 -34.84 12.66 -11.51
N SER A 75 -34.73 13.58 -10.53
CA SER A 75 -34.86 15.01 -10.80
C SER A 75 -33.66 15.53 -11.61
N LEU A 76 -33.90 16.48 -12.53
CA LEU A 76 -32.83 17.10 -13.32
C LEU A 76 -31.69 17.68 -12.47
N PRO A 77 -31.93 18.35 -11.34
CA PRO A 77 -30.86 18.81 -10.46
C PRO A 77 -29.95 17.67 -9.97
N GLN A 78 -30.52 16.55 -9.54
CA GLN A 78 -29.75 15.40 -9.04
C GLN A 78 -28.89 14.76 -10.13
N VAL A 79 -29.42 14.63 -11.35
CA VAL A 79 -28.66 14.04 -12.47
C VAL A 79 -27.53 14.97 -12.92
N VAL A 80 -27.77 16.29 -12.92
CA VAL A 80 -26.72 17.29 -13.22
C VAL A 80 -25.65 17.28 -12.14
N GLU A 81 -26.02 17.20 -10.86
CA GLU A 81 -25.07 17.09 -9.74
C GLU A 81 -24.20 15.83 -9.84
N GLN A 82 -24.80 14.68 -10.16
CA GLN A 82 -24.06 13.44 -10.41
C GLN A 82 -23.09 13.56 -11.60
N GLN A 83 -23.51 14.24 -12.67
CA GLN A 83 -22.68 14.46 -13.85
C GLN A 83 -21.50 15.41 -13.55
N ILE A 84 -21.75 16.50 -12.82
CA ILE A 84 -20.71 17.42 -12.34
C ILE A 84 -19.70 16.65 -11.50
N ALA A 85 -20.16 15.90 -10.49
CA ALA A 85 -19.27 15.11 -9.63
C ALA A 85 -18.47 14.05 -10.42
N SER A 86 -19.04 13.48 -11.48
CA SER A 86 -18.32 12.56 -12.37
C SER A 86 -17.24 13.26 -13.19
N LEU A 87 -17.54 14.44 -13.75
CA LEU A 87 -16.58 15.24 -14.49
C LEU A 87 -15.46 15.76 -13.58
N GLU A 88 -15.78 16.20 -12.37
CA GLU A 88 -14.78 16.61 -11.37
C GLU A 88 -13.81 15.47 -11.04
N ARG A 89 -14.32 14.24 -10.87
CA ARG A 89 -13.46 13.05 -10.71
C ARG A 89 -12.56 12.80 -11.92
N GLN A 90 -13.09 12.92 -13.13
CA GLN A 90 -12.29 12.77 -14.36
C GLN A 90 -11.22 13.87 -14.48
N ILE A 91 -11.56 15.11 -14.15
CA ILE A 91 -10.62 16.24 -14.14
C ILE A 91 -9.52 16.00 -13.10
N ALA A 92 -9.86 15.54 -11.90
CA ALA A 92 -8.89 15.24 -10.86
C ALA A 92 -7.91 14.13 -11.31
N GLN A 93 -8.43 13.05 -11.89
CA GLN A 93 -7.60 11.95 -12.43
C GLN A 93 -6.70 12.42 -13.58
N ALA A 94 -7.25 13.17 -14.53
CA ALA A 94 -6.49 13.72 -15.65
C ALA A 94 -5.42 14.72 -15.19
N SER A 95 -5.73 15.55 -14.19
CA SER A 95 -4.79 16.51 -13.61
C SER A 95 -3.65 15.81 -12.86
N ALA A 96 -3.94 14.74 -12.12
CA ALA A 96 -2.93 13.92 -11.45
C ALA A 96 -2.00 13.24 -12.47
N LEU A 97 -2.56 12.64 -13.53
CA LEU A 97 -1.76 12.06 -14.62
C LEU A 97 -0.90 13.12 -15.31
N HIS A 98 -1.46 14.30 -15.59
CA HIS A 98 -0.73 15.41 -16.16
C HIS A 98 0.43 15.87 -15.25
N GLY A 99 0.21 15.92 -13.93
CA GLY A 99 1.26 16.17 -12.94
C GLY A 99 2.39 15.14 -13.02
N HIS A 100 2.05 13.85 -12.98
CA HIS A 100 3.03 12.76 -13.09
C HIS A 100 3.83 12.82 -14.42
N LEU A 101 3.17 13.11 -15.54
CA LEU A 101 3.84 13.23 -16.83
C LEU A 101 4.77 14.44 -16.89
N ARG A 102 4.43 15.54 -16.22
CA ARG A 102 5.32 16.71 -16.08
C ARG A 102 6.52 16.41 -15.20
N ASP A 103 6.31 15.72 -14.08
CA ASP A 103 7.41 15.31 -13.20
C ASP A 103 8.38 14.36 -13.94
N LEU A 104 7.83 13.41 -14.70
CA LEU A 104 8.61 12.52 -15.54
C LEU A 104 9.37 13.30 -16.63
N GLN A 105 8.72 14.26 -17.30
CA GLN A 105 9.36 15.12 -18.30
C GLN A 105 10.51 15.93 -17.69
N ALA A 106 10.34 16.51 -16.50
CA ALA A 106 11.37 17.26 -15.81
C ALA A 106 12.54 16.35 -15.39
N GLN A 107 12.24 15.15 -14.86
CA GLN A 107 13.25 14.16 -14.50
C GLN A 107 14.08 13.68 -15.70
N LEU A 108 13.43 13.50 -16.86
CA LEU A 108 14.11 13.14 -18.12
C LEU A 108 14.90 14.31 -18.71
N ALA A 109 14.54 15.56 -18.40
CA ALA A 109 15.26 16.75 -18.87
C ALA A 109 16.47 17.10 -17.99
N GLU A 110 16.40 16.84 -16.68
CA GLU A 110 17.45 17.19 -15.71
C GLU A 110 18.49 16.09 -15.50
N ARG A 111 18.22 14.85 -15.95
CA ARG A 111 19.18 13.74 -15.89
C ARG A 111 19.45 13.24 -17.31
N HIS A 112 20.72 13.25 -17.71
CA HIS A 112 21.17 12.51 -18.89
C HIS A 112 20.57 11.09 -18.83
N GLU A 113 20.13 10.61 -19.99
CA GLU A 113 19.50 9.30 -20.21
C GLU A 113 20.07 8.27 -19.22
N PRO A 114 19.25 7.68 -18.33
CA PRO A 114 19.75 6.77 -17.30
C PRO A 114 20.57 5.68 -17.99
N SER A 115 21.80 5.44 -17.51
CA SER A 115 22.65 4.39 -18.08
C SER A 115 21.91 3.05 -18.05
N MET A 116 22.33 2.11 -18.89
CA MET A 116 21.82 0.74 -18.88
C MET A 116 21.78 0.14 -17.47
N ASP A 117 22.78 0.46 -16.64
CA ASP A 117 22.87 0.05 -15.23
C ASP A 117 21.75 0.64 -14.37
N ASN A 118 21.34 1.89 -14.62
CA ASN A 118 20.22 2.53 -13.91
C ASN A 118 18.86 1.92 -14.30
N TRP A 119 18.69 1.50 -15.56
CA TRP A 119 17.49 0.79 -16.01
C TRP A 119 17.43 -0.63 -15.47
N LEU A 120 18.54 -1.36 -15.48
CA LEU A 120 18.65 -2.69 -14.88
C LEU A 120 18.33 -2.63 -13.38
N ALA A 121 18.90 -1.68 -12.66
CA ALA A 121 18.59 -1.40 -11.27
C ALA A 121 17.10 -1.13 -10.98
N ALA A 122 16.43 -0.36 -11.85
CA ALA A 122 15.01 -0.07 -11.72
C ALA A 122 14.14 -1.32 -11.95
N LEU A 123 14.49 -2.12 -12.97
CA LEU A 123 13.82 -3.39 -13.27
C LEU A 123 14.04 -4.43 -12.18
N GLU A 124 15.26 -4.52 -11.63
CA GLU A 124 15.57 -5.38 -10.49
C GLU A 124 14.81 -4.97 -9.24
N ARG A 125 14.65 -3.66 -8.98
CA ARG A 125 13.77 -3.14 -7.92
C ARG A 125 12.33 -3.57 -8.10
N MET A 126 11.79 -3.46 -9.32
CA MET A 126 10.42 -3.87 -9.62
C MET A 126 10.24 -5.38 -9.46
N ALA A 127 11.18 -6.18 -9.97
CA ALA A 127 11.16 -7.63 -9.87
C ALA A 127 11.31 -8.11 -8.42
N ALA A 128 12.21 -7.53 -7.64
CA ALA A 128 12.36 -7.81 -6.21
C ALA A 128 11.08 -7.43 -5.46
N SER A 129 10.55 -6.23 -5.68
CA SER A 129 9.33 -5.76 -4.98
C SER A 129 8.15 -6.69 -5.23
N ALA A 130 7.98 -7.20 -6.45
CA ALA A 130 6.92 -8.15 -6.81
C ALA A 130 7.08 -9.55 -6.18
N ARG A 131 8.28 -9.93 -5.70
CA ARG A 131 8.50 -11.20 -4.98
C ARG A 131 8.09 -11.12 -3.51
N TYR A 132 8.21 -9.94 -2.89
CA TYR A 132 7.96 -9.77 -1.45
C TYR A 132 6.61 -9.11 -1.15
N PHE A 133 6.08 -8.30 -2.07
CA PHE A 133 4.86 -7.52 -1.87
C PHE A 133 3.80 -7.84 -2.92
N THR A 134 2.54 -7.85 -2.47
CA THR A 134 1.38 -7.82 -3.34
C THR A 134 1.21 -6.43 -3.98
N ASP A 135 0.42 -6.33 -5.06
CA ASP A 135 0.16 -5.04 -5.71
C ASP A 135 -0.47 -4.00 -4.77
N ALA A 136 -1.35 -4.44 -3.87
CA ALA A 136 -2.00 -3.57 -2.88
C ALA A 136 -1.00 -3.05 -1.82
N GLU A 137 -0.10 -3.92 -1.36
CA GLU A 137 0.99 -3.56 -0.45
C GLU A 137 1.96 -2.58 -1.13
N LEU A 138 2.35 -2.84 -2.38
CA LEU A 138 3.25 -1.96 -3.13
C LEU A 138 2.64 -0.59 -3.40
N HIS A 139 1.34 -0.54 -3.70
CA HIS A 139 0.61 0.72 -3.85
C HIS A 139 0.60 1.53 -2.55
N THR A 140 0.39 0.87 -1.41
CA THR A 140 0.41 1.51 -0.08
C THR A 140 1.80 2.09 0.23
N LEU A 141 2.87 1.31 0.03
CA LEU A 141 4.26 1.77 0.19
C LEU A 141 4.56 3.00 -0.67
N THR A 142 4.19 2.92 -1.95
CA THR A 142 4.52 3.96 -2.92
C THR A 142 3.81 5.26 -2.58
N THR A 143 2.52 5.17 -2.26
CA THR A 143 1.70 6.33 -1.89
C THR A 143 2.23 7.01 -0.63
N ARG A 144 2.56 6.25 0.43
CA ARG A 144 3.08 6.81 1.68
C ARG A 144 4.44 7.47 1.50
N ARG A 145 5.35 6.82 0.76
CA ARG A 145 6.66 7.40 0.43
C ARG A 145 6.55 8.70 -0.37
N GLN A 146 5.60 8.78 -1.30
CA GLN A 146 5.34 9.99 -2.10
C GLN A 146 4.78 11.14 -1.26
N GLN A 147 3.90 10.85 -0.30
CA GLN A 147 3.34 11.86 0.60
C GLN A 147 4.38 12.45 1.55
N ARG A 148 5.50 11.76 1.75
CA ARG A 148 6.57 12.17 2.66
C ARG A 148 7.56 13.12 1.97
N ASN A 149 7.33 14.42 2.09
CA ASN A 149 8.25 15.46 1.61
C ASN A 149 9.68 15.23 2.15
N GLY A 150 10.64 14.97 1.25
CA GLY A 150 12.08 14.85 1.56
C GLY A 150 12.64 13.43 1.74
N GLY A 151 11.79 12.39 1.78
CA GLY A 151 12.24 10.98 1.85
C GLY A 151 13.17 10.66 3.02
N ASN A 152 13.79 9.46 3.04
CA ASN A 152 14.76 9.01 4.08
C ASN A 152 16.22 9.38 3.77
N ALA A 153 16.45 10.32 2.86
CA ALA A 153 17.81 10.68 2.40
C ALA A 153 18.69 11.22 3.54
N HIS A 154 18.12 12.00 4.46
CA HIS A 154 18.88 12.50 5.62
C HIS A 154 19.37 11.35 6.51
N LEU A 155 18.54 10.32 6.75
CA LEU A 155 18.90 9.20 7.62
C LEU A 155 20.06 8.42 7.01
N THR A 156 20.05 8.23 5.70
CA THR A 156 21.13 7.57 4.96
C THR A 156 22.43 8.38 5.07
N SER A 157 22.36 9.70 4.91
CA SER A 157 23.51 10.59 5.10
C SER A 157 24.06 10.53 6.54
N THR A 158 23.19 10.57 7.55
CA THR A 158 23.58 10.43 8.96
C THR A 158 24.24 9.07 9.24
N LEU A 159 23.72 8.00 8.64
CA LEU A 159 24.31 6.66 8.76
C LEU A 159 25.74 6.63 8.21
N HIS A 160 25.95 7.17 7.01
CA HIS A 160 27.27 7.26 6.40
C HIS A 160 28.24 8.13 7.20
N ASP A 161 27.78 9.27 7.75
CA ASP A 161 28.62 10.11 8.63
C ASP A 161 29.07 9.38 9.89
N LEU A 162 28.14 8.74 10.62
CA LEU A 162 28.46 8.00 11.84
C LEU A 162 29.43 6.86 11.58
N MET A 163 29.21 6.10 10.49
CA MET A 163 30.11 5.02 10.09
C MET A 163 31.48 5.55 9.63
N GLY A 164 31.52 6.65 8.88
CA GLY A 164 32.76 7.30 8.44
C GLY A 164 33.59 7.85 9.60
N ARG A 165 32.94 8.32 10.67
CA ARG A 165 33.57 8.74 11.93
C ARG A 165 33.97 7.58 12.84
N GLY A 166 33.62 6.33 12.49
CA GLY A 166 33.89 5.16 13.32
C GLY A 166 33.12 5.14 14.65
N VAL A 167 31.94 5.78 14.70
CA VAL A 167 31.08 5.76 15.88
C VAL A 167 30.64 4.32 16.14
N LYS A 168 30.62 3.92 17.43
CA LYS A 168 30.22 2.56 17.80
C LYS A 168 28.68 2.43 17.90
N PRO A 169 28.12 1.24 17.60
CA PRO A 169 26.68 1.00 17.71
C PRO A 169 26.10 1.18 19.11
N ASP A 170 26.90 1.08 20.17
CA ASP A 170 26.46 1.26 21.56
C ASP A 170 26.31 2.73 21.99
N SER A 171 26.64 3.67 21.11
CA SER A 171 26.51 5.10 21.37
C SER A 171 25.06 5.59 21.35
N LEU A 172 24.80 6.69 22.08
CA LEU A 172 23.49 7.34 22.07
C LEU A 172 23.12 7.89 20.68
N GLU A 173 24.09 8.42 19.93
CA GLU A 173 23.89 8.91 18.56
C GLU A 173 23.45 7.77 17.62
N ALA A 174 24.12 6.62 17.68
CA ALA A 174 23.75 5.45 16.90
C ALA A 174 22.36 4.92 17.28
N GLY A 175 22.05 4.89 18.58
CA GLY A 175 20.73 4.46 19.07
C GLY A 175 19.59 5.39 18.63
N ALA A 176 19.83 6.71 18.55
CA ALA A 176 18.87 7.68 18.04
C ALA A 176 18.62 7.50 16.54
N LEU A 177 19.69 7.35 15.75
CA LEU A 177 19.59 7.05 14.32
C LEU A 177 18.78 5.77 14.08
N ALA A 178 19.11 4.69 14.79
CA ALA A 178 18.43 3.41 14.63
C ALA A 178 16.94 3.52 14.96
N GLN A 179 16.57 4.29 15.99
CA GLN A 179 15.16 4.54 16.32
C GLN A 179 14.44 5.29 15.20
N CYS A 180 15.01 6.39 14.71
CA CYS A 180 14.44 7.15 13.60
C CYS A 180 14.34 6.32 12.32
N TRP A 181 15.32 5.45 12.07
CA TRP A 181 15.34 4.55 10.93
C TRP A 181 14.19 3.55 10.97
N ILE A 182 14.04 2.82 12.08
CA ILE A 182 12.97 1.84 12.24
C ILE A 182 11.60 2.51 12.21
N ALA A 183 11.46 3.67 12.87
CA ALA A 183 10.22 4.43 12.84
C ALA A 183 9.84 4.87 11.42
N ALA A 184 10.81 5.31 10.62
CA ALA A 184 10.57 5.68 9.23
C ALA A 184 10.18 4.48 8.35
N LEU A 185 10.82 3.32 8.52
CA LEU A 185 10.44 2.11 7.81
C LEU A 185 9.05 1.61 8.22
N LEU A 186 8.69 1.73 9.50
CA LEU A 186 7.39 1.35 10.00
C LEU A 186 6.28 2.30 9.50
N ASP A 187 6.58 3.60 9.38
CA ASP A 187 5.66 4.58 8.79
C ASP A 187 5.43 4.32 7.29
N ASP A 188 6.48 3.96 6.54
CA ASP A 188 6.39 3.58 5.12
C ASP A 188 5.36 2.46 4.89
N VAL A 189 5.30 1.49 5.80
CA VAL A 189 4.35 0.36 5.76
C VAL A 189 3.06 0.61 6.55
N GLY A 190 2.86 1.83 7.05
CA GLY A 190 1.65 2.22 7.77
C GLY A 190 1.44 1.54 9.12
N GLY A 191 2.52 1.17 9.81
CA GLY A 191 2.47 0.51 11.11
C GLY A 191 2.37 -1.01 11.05
N ASP A 192 2.39 -1.60 9.85
CA ASP A 192 2.30 -3.05 9.68
C ASP A 192 3.66 -3.73 9.95
N GLU A 193 3.76 -4.40 11.09
CA GLU A 193 4.95 -5.15 11.52
C GLU A 193 5.26 -6.34 10.59
N ALA A 194 4.27 -6.95 9.95
CA ALA A 194 4.49 -8.04 9.00
C ALA A 194 5.13 -7.50 7.72
N MET A 195 4.61 -6.38 7.24
CA MET A 195 5.12 -5.71 6.05
C MET A 195 6.49 -5.07 6.27
N LEU A 196 6.78 -4.60 7.50
CA LEU A 196 8.13 -4.20 7.90
C LEU A 196 9.12 -5.36 7.74
N MET A 197 8.76 -6.57 8.15
CA MET A 197 9.65 -7.74 8.01
C MET A 197 9.90 -8.11 6.55
N LYS A 198 8.91 -7.93 5.66
CA LYS A 198 9.11 -8.07 4.21
C LYS A 198 10.14 -7.06 3.67
N LEU A 199 10.14 -5.81 4.15
CA LEU A 199 11.17 -4.82 3.80
C LEU A 199 12.57 -5.25 4.27
N TYR A 200 12.68 -5.78 5.49
CA TYR A 200 13.95 -6.31 6.00
C TYR A 200 14.45 -7.50 5.18
N ALA A 201 13.58 -8.47 4.90
CA ALA A 201 13.93 -9.66 4.11
C ALA A 201 14.35 -9.29 2.69
N MET A 202 13.60 -8.39 2.03
CA MET A 202 13.95 -7.88 0.71
C MET A 202 15.32 -7.20 0.72
N ASN A 203 15.58 -6.30 1.68
CA ASN A 203 16.87 -5.62 1.75
C ASN A 203 18.00 -6.64 2.02
N TRP A 204 17.82 -7.59 2.93
CA TRP A 204 18.85 -8.59 3.25
C TRP A 204 19.18 -9.55 2.10
N ASN A 205 18.17 -9.95 1.32
CA ASN A 205 18.29 -11.00 0.30
C ASN A 205 18.54 -10.48 -1.12
N GLU A 206 18.40 -9.17 -1.38
CA GLU A 206 18.55 -8.57 -2.71
C GLU A 206 19.74 -7.59 -2.73
N PRO A 207 20.98 -8.06 -2.98
CA PRO A 207 22.19 -7.23 -2.92
C PRO A 207 22.18 -6.03 -3.87
N THR A 208 21.43 -6.11 -4.96
CA THR A 208 21.28 -5.03 -5.95
C THR A 208 20.55 -3.82 -5.37
N LEU A 209 19.67 -4.02 -4.39
CA LEU A 209 19.01 -2.92 -3.68
C LEU A 209 19.97 -2.12 -2.81
N HIS A 210 21.00 -2.77 -2.24
CA HIS A 210 22.04 -2.09 -1.46
C HIS A 210 22.85 -1.09 -2.28
N MET A 211 23.17 -1.46 -3.53
CA MET A 211 23.90 -0.60 -4.47
C MET A 211 23.13 0.68 -4.81
N LEU A 212 21.80 0.62 -4.77
CA LEU A 212 20.92 1.73 -5.16
C LEU A 212 20.48 2.60 -3.99
N SER A 213 20.31 2.01 -2.81
CA SER A 213 19.95 2.74 -1.59
C SER A 213 21.17 3.37 -0.92
N GLY A 214 22.37 2.88 -1.21
CA GLY A 214 23.60 3.22 -0.48
C GLY A 214 23.67 2.59 0.92
N VAL A 215 22.71 1.73 1.27
CA VAL A 215 22.65 1.05 2.57
C VAL A 215 23.04 -0.40 2.33
N ASP A 216 24.30 -0.73 2.58
CA ASP A 216 24.81 -2.08 2.45
C ASP A 216 24.53 -2.95 3.68
N ARG A 217 24.97 -4.20 3.64
CA ARG A 217 24.81 -5.14 4.75
C ARG A 217 25.45 -4.63 6.03
N THR A 218 26.61 -3.98 5.95
CA THR A 218 27.33 -3.46 7.10
C THR A 218 26.56 -2.31 7.74
N ALA A 219 25.97 -1.44 6.94
CA ALA A 219 25.11 -0.35 7.37
C ALA A 219 23.84 -0.88 8.07
N MET A 220 23.22 -1.94 7.54
CA MET A 220 22.09 -2.61 8.19
C MET A 220 22.47 -3.26 9.52
N GLN A 221 23.62 -3.93 9.57
CA GLN A 221 24.13 -4.49 10.82
C GLN A 221 24.40 -3.39 11.84
N PHE A 222 24.94 -2.24 11.43
CA PHE A 222 25.13 -1.10 12.33
C PHE A 222 23.80 -0.66 12.98
N ILE A 223 22.74 -0.49 12.17
CA ILE A 223 21.40 -0.12 12.66
C ILE A 223 20.82 -1.20 13.59
N SER A 224 20.91 -2.48 13.20
CA SER A 224 20.46 -3.65 13.98
C SER A 224 21.10 -3.67 15.37
N HIS A 225 22.43 -3.58 15.43
CA HIS A 225 23.16 -3.59 16.69
C HIS A 225 22.89 -2.33 17.54
N ALA A 226 22.78 -1.16 16.92
CA ALA A 226 22.45 0.07 17.64
C ALA A 226 21.05 0.02 18.26
N MET A 227 20.07 -0.54 17.55
CA MET A 227 18.75 -0.81 18.12
C MET A 227 18.82 -1.83 19.27
N ALA A 228 19.64 -2.87 19.16
CA ALA A 228 19.82 -3.86 20.23
C ALA A 228 20.39 -3.22 21.51
N HIS A 229 21.40 -2.34 21.39
CA HIS A 229 21.95 -1.60 22.52
C HIS A 229 20.91 -0.65 23.15
N ARG A 230 20.09 0.01 22.34
CA ARG A 230 18.98 0.82 22.85
C ARG A 230 17.97 -0.03 23.64
N ARG A 231 17.58 -1.20 23.13
CA ARG A 231 16.67 -2.11 23.83
C ARG A 231 17.27 -2.63 25.15
N LEU A 232 18.58 -2.88 25.18
CA LEU A 232 19.28 -3.24 26.42
C LEU A 232 19.16 -2.16 27.51
N ALA A 233 19.15 -0.87 27.16
CA ALA A 233 18.93 0.19 28.13
C ALA A 233 17.54 0.12 28.78
N ILE A 234 16.51 -0.34 28.06
CA ILE A 234 15.16 -0.55 28.60
C ILE A 234 15.14 -1.77 29.54
N TYR A 235 15.81 -2.87 29.15
CA TYR A 235 15.90 -4.07 29.99
C TYR A 235 16.64 -3.85 31.33
N ALA A 236 17.45 -2.79 31.44
CA ALA A 236 18.15 -2.45 32.67
C ALA A 236 17.21 -2.21 33.86
N ALA A 237 15.97 -1.77 33.62
CA ALA A 237 14.98 -1.60 34.69
C ALA A 237 14.44 -2.94 35.26
N TYR A 238 14.63 -4.05 34.54
CA TYR A 238 14.07 -5.37 34.87
C TYR A 238 15.13 -6.37 35.34
N CYS A 239 16.42 -6.03 35.23
CA CYS A 239 17.53 -6.94 35.47
C CYS A 239 18.48 -6.35 36.52
N SER A 240 19.10 -7.22 37.31
CA SER A 240 20.22 -6.85 38.20
C SER A 240 21.48 -6.51 37.39
N GLU A 241 22.45 -5.84 38.01
CA GLU A 241 23.71 -5.49 37.33
C GLU A 241 24.46 -6.74 36.82
N ALA A 242 24.45 -7.84 37.58
CA ALA A 242 25.07 -9.10 37.16
C ALA A 242 24.39 -9.70 35.93
N GLU A 243 23.06 -9.68 35.89
CA GLU A 243 22.27 -10.11 34.71
C GLU A 243 22.53 -9.18 33.51
N MET A 244 22.64 -7.87 33.74
CA MET A 244 22.94 -6.90 32.67
C MET A 244 24.33 -7.10 32.05
N VAL A 245 25.34 -7.46 32.85
CA VAL A 245 26.67 -7.83 32.33
C VAL A 245 26.57 -9.02 31.38
N LEU A 246 25.83 -10.06 31.76
CA LEU A 246 25.59 -11.23 30.90
C LEU A 246 24.82 -10.85 29.64
N LEU A 247 23.73 -10.09 29.76
CA LEU A 247 22.93 -9.65 28.61
C LEU A 247 23.75 -8.86 27.60
N ARG A 248 24.59 -7.91 28.04
CA ARG A 248 25.45 -7.12 27.14
C ARG A 248 26.40 -7.99 26.32
N GLN A 249 26.84 -9.14 26.84
CA GLN A 249 27.76 -10.06 26.16
C GLN A 249 27.08 -10.97 25.13
N HIS A 250 25.79 -11.26 25.30
CA HIS A 250 25.07 -12.28 24.54
C HIS A 250 23.96 -11.74 23.65
N TYR A 251 23.24 -10.70 24.08
CA TYR A 251 22.04 -10.19 23.40
C TYR A 251 22.35 -9.70 21.98
N VAL A 252 23.36 -8.84 21.85
CA VAL A 252 23.72 -8.19 20.58
C VAL A 252 24.15 -9.23 19.53
N LYS A 253 24.91 -10.25 19.94
CA LYS A 253 25.39 -11.33 19.06
C LYS A 253 24.27 -12.14 18.39
N GLN A 254 23.10 -12.21 19.02
CA GLN A 254 21.97 -12.96 18.48
C GLN A 254 21.04 -12.09 17.63
N THR A 255 21.23 -10.77 17.61
CA THR A 255 20.26 -9.83 17.03
C THR A 255 20.04 -10.06 15.54
N ASP A 256 21.10 -10.32 14.78
CA ASP A 256 21.02 -10.49 13.32
C ASP A 256 20.26 -11.77 12.89
N ALA A 257 20.10 -12.75 13.77
CA ALA A 257 19.35 -13.97 13.49
C ALA A 257 17.82 -13.79 13.61
N TRP A 258 17.37 -12.75 14.33
CA TRP A 258 15.94 -12.57 14.63
C TRP A 258 15.09 -12.17 13.43
N PRO A 259 15.46 -11.17 12.61
CA PRO A 259 14.63 -10.76 11.47
C PRO A 259 14.31 -11.91 10.52
N ILE A 260 15.30 -12.78 10.25
CA ILE A 260 15.14 -13.94 9.37
C ILE A 260 14.15 -14.95 9.97
N LEU A 261 14.30 -15.29 11.25
CA LEU A 261 13.39 -16.19 11.94
C LEU A 261 11.96 -15.61 11.99
N ILE A 262 11.82 -14.33 12.32
CA ILE A 262 10.53 -13.66 12.38
C ILE A 262 9.84 -13.69 11.02
N CYS A 263 10.58 -13.43 9.93
CA CYS A 263 10.04 -13.51 8.57
C CYS A 263 9.51 -14.92 8.26
N ALA A 264 10.31 -15.96 8.53
CA ALA A 264 9.91 -17.35 8.29
C ALA A 264 8.64 -17.75 9.06
N VAL A 265 8.54 -17.37 10.35
CA VAL A 265 7.33 -17.66 11.15
C VAL A 265 6.12 -16.89 10.61
N ARG A 266 6.32 -15.63 10.19
CA ARG A 266 5.25 -14.81 9.61
C ARG A 266 4.76 -15.33 8.27
N GLU A 267 5.62 -15.91 7.45
CA GLU A 267 5.23 -16.56 6.20
C GLU A 267 4.26 -17.71 6.46
N HIS A 268 4.56 -18.58 7.43
CA HIS A 268 3.65 -19.64 7.84
C HIS A 268 2.34 -19.11 8.44
N LEU A 269 2.41 -18.04 9.24
CA LEU A 269 1.22 -17.39 9.80
C LEU A 269 0.32 -16.82 8.69
N ALA A 270 0.90 -16.18 7.67
CA ALA A 270 0.17 -15.64 6.53
C ALA A 270 -0.45 -16.73 5.62
N GLN A 271 0.10 -17.94 5.67
CA GLN A 271 -0.42 -19.13 4.96
C GLN A 271 -1.42 -19.94 5.79
N ASP A 272 -1.81 -19.46 6.98
CA ASP A 272 -2.65 -20.18 7.94
C ASP A 272 -2.14 -21.61 8.23
N THR A 273 -0.81 -21.79 8.25
CA THR A 273 -0.21 -23.09 8.56
C THR A 273 -0.54 -23.47 10.02
N PRO A 274 -0.90 -24.73 10.31
CA PRO A 274 -1.15 -25.15 11.68
C PRO A 274 0.11 -25.01 12.57
N PRO A 275 -0.01 -24.50 13.81
CA PRO A 275 1.13 -24.28 14.70
C PRO A 275 1.81 -25.58 15.15
N ASP A 276 1.11 -26.71 15.08
CA ASP A 276 1.60 -28.07 15.36
C ASP A 276 2.26 -28.77 14.15
N SER A 277 2.28 -28.12 12.98
CA SER A 277 2.97 -28.65 11.80
C SER A 277 4.48 -28.77 12.02
N ALA A 278 5.11 -29.77 11.38
CA ALA A 278 6.53 -30.06 11.57
C ALA A 278 7.45 -28.85 11.29
N ASP A 279 7.15 -28.07 10.26
CA ASP A 279 7.92 -26.89 9.88
C ASP A 279 7.81 -25.78 10.93
N VAL A 280 6.60 -25.49 11.41
CA VAL A 280 6.36 -24.47 12.44
C VAL A 280 6.93 -24.90 13.79
N GLN A 281 6.87 -26.19 14.11
CA GLN A 281 7.52 -26.77 15.29
C GLN A 281 9.05 -26.63 15.23
N ALA A 282 9.67 -26.80 14.05
CA ALA A 282 11.10 -26.56 13.88
C ALA A 282 11.47 -25.09 14.14
N LEU A 283 10.68 -24.15 13.59
CA LEU A 283 10.86 -22.71 13.83
C LEU A 283 10.62 -22.34 15.30
N ALA A 284 9.65 -22.98 15.97
CA ALA A 284 9.37 -22.77 17.39
C ALA A 284 10.56 -23.21 18.28
N ARG A 285 11.22 -24.33 17.96
CA ARG A 285 12.46 -24.75 18.64
C ARG A 285 13.58 -23.74 18.43
N GLN A 286 13.74 -23.23 17.20
CA GLN A 286 14.73 -22.19 16.91
C GLN A 286 14.44 -20.90 17.68
N TRP A 287 13.16 -20.51 17.78
CA TRP A 287 12.71 -19.37 18.57
C TRP A 287 13.05 -19.52 20.05
N GLN A 288 12.79 -20.69 20.65
CA GLN A 288 13.15 -20.97 22.04
C GLN A 288 14.67 -20.92 22.23
N ALA A 289 15.44 -21.55 21.33
CA ALA A 289 16.90 -21.58 21.41
C ALA A 289 17.51 -20.18 21.33
N LEU A 290 17.08 -19.35 20.35
CA LEU A 290 17.56 -17.97 20.22
C LEU A 290 17.12 -17.09 21.40
N SER A 291 15.92 -17.29 21.93
CA SER A 291 15.42 -16.57 23.10
C SER A 291 16.28 -16.86 24.34
N LEU A 292 16.61 -18.14 24.56
CA LEU A 292 17.45 -18.57 25.67
C LEU A 292 18.91 -18.11 25.47
N ALA A 293 19.41 -18.15 24.24
CA ALA A 293 20.76 -17.68 23.91
C ALA A 293 20.94 -16.18 24.17
N LYS A 294 19.91 -15.35 23.95
CA LYS A 294 19.91 -13.92 24.33
C LYS A 294 20.04 -13.72 25.84
N ALA A 295 19.47 -14.63 26.63
CA ALA A 295 19.54 -14.65 28.08
C ALA A 295 20.74 -15.46 28.62
N ALA A 296 21.79 -15.64 27.81
CA ALA A 296 23.00 -16.38 28.21
C ALA A 296 22.75 -17.81 28.72
N GLY A 297 21.66 -18.47 28.30
CA GLY A 297 21.31 -19.80 28.78
C GLY A 297 20.48 -19.83 30.06
N ASP A 298 20.14 -18.67 30.64
CA ASP A 298 19.39 -18.57 31.90
C ASP A 298 17.86 -18.44 31.66
N PRO A 299 17.06 -19.45 32.04
CA PRO A 299 15.60 -19.42 31.87
C PRO A 299 14.90 -18.35 32.73
N ALA A 300 15.43 -18.02 33.91
CA ALA A 300 14.85 -17.00 34.78
C ALA A 300 15.05 -15.60 34.18
N LEU A 301 16.25 -15.35 33.65
CA LEU A 301 16.54 -14.13 32.90
C LEU A 301 15.71 -14.03 31.62
N GLN A 302 15.57 -15.14 30.87
CA GLN A 302 14.68 -15.20 29.71
C GLN A 302 13.24 -14.84 30.06
N ALA A 303 12.72 -15.34 31.20
CA ALA A 303 11.38 -15.02 31.66
C ALA A 303 11.21 -13.52 31.99
N LYS A 304 12.23 -12.89 32.61
CA LYS A 304 12.24 -11.43 32.85
C LYS A 304 12.24 -10.64 31.53
N LEU A 305 13.08 -11.03 30.56
CA LEU A 305 13.11 -10.38 29.25
C LEU A 305 11.77 -10.47 28.53
N ARG A 306 11.12 -11.63 28.58
CA ARG A 306 9.78 -11.83 28.01
C ARG A 306 8.75 -10.95 28.70
N HIS A 307 8.77 -10.89 30.03
CA HIS A 307 7.85 -10.03 30.79
C HIS A 307 8.03 -8.55 30.44
N ALA A 308 9.28 -8.06 30.42
CA ALA A 308 9.58 -6.69 30.01
C ALA A 308 9.12 -6.42 28.56
N PHE A 309 9.31 -7.36 27.64
CA PHE A 309 8.85 -7.24 26.25
C PHE A 309 7.33 -7.12 26.13
N GLU A 310 6.57 -7.79 27.01
CA GLU A 310 5.11 -7.68 27.05
C GLU A 310 4.64 -6.33 27.60
N GLN A 311 5.33 -5.79 28.62
CA GLN A 311 4.96 -4.53 29.28
C GLN A 311 5.40 -3.28 28.48
N GLU A 312 6.60 -3.30 27.89
CA GLU A 312 7.19 -2.13 27.25
C GLU A 312 6.83 -2.05 25.77
N SER A 313 6.02 -1.06 25.39
CA SER A 313 5.67 -0.83 23.99
C SER A 313 6.90 -0.50 23.12
N GLU A 314 7.88 0.22 23.66
CA GLU A 314 9.13 0.57 22.95
C GLU A 314 9.97 -0.65 22.58
N LEU A 315 9.89 -1.75 23.32
CA LEU A 315 10.58 -3.00 22.97
C LEU A 315 9.91 -3.69 21.78
N ARG A 316 8.59 -3.54 21.63
CA ARG A 316 7.78 -4.19 20.60
C ARG A 316 7.76 -3.45 19.28
N ILE A 317 7.70 -2.12 19.32
CA ILE A 317 7.60 -1.29 18.10
C ILE A 317 8.81 -1.55 17.18
N GLY A 318 8.51 -1.88 15.93
CA GLY A 318 9.50 -2.15 14.89
C GLY A 318 10.38 -3.36 15.17
N SER A 319 9.92 -4.28 16.05
CA SER A 319 10.57 -5.56 16.28
C SER A 319 10.15 -6.63 15.27
N GLY A 320 9.06 -6.40 14.54
CA GLY A 320 8.41 -7.44 13.75
C GLY A 320 7.65 -8.43 14.60
N ILE A 321 7.41 -8.19 15.89
CA ILE A 321 6.71 -9.12 16.79
C ILE A 321 5.46 -8.42 17.34
N ASP A 322 4.31 -8.75 16.75
CA ASP A 322 2.99 -8.24 17.14
C ASP A 322 2.18 -9.30 17.91
N ALA A 323 0.99 -8.93 18.37
CA ALA A 323 0.13 -9.84 19.12
C ALA A 323 -0.25 -11.13 18.35
N PRO A 324 -0.63 -11.08 17.06
CA PRO A 324 -0.85 -12.29 16.26
C PRO A 324 0.36 -13.22 16.22
N LEU A 325 1.56 -12.71 15.96
CA LEU A 325 2.77 -13.53 15.91
C LEU A 325 3.09 -14.15 17.28
N ILE A 326 2.94 -13.39 18.37
CA ILE A 326 3.17 -13.90 19.73
C ILE A 326 2.21 -15.05 20.04
N ALA A 327 0.92 -14.90 19.70
CA ALA A 327 -0.08 -15.94 19.93
C ALA A 327 0.25 -17.21 19.13
N TYR A 328 0.65 -17.04 17.87
CA TYR A 328 1.01 -18.15 16.99
C TYR A 328 2.25 -18.91 17.47
N VAL A 329 3.33 -18.20 17.80
CA VAL A 329 4.55 -18.82 18.36
C VAL A 329 4.26 -19.50 19.69
N ARG A 330 3.40 -18.91 20.54
CA ARG A 330 3.01 -19.51 21.83
C ARG A 330 2.28 -20.83 21.62
N ALA A 331 1.33 -20.90 20.69
CA ALA A 331 0.61 -22.12 20.36
C ALA A 331 1.55 -23.21 19.80
N ALA A 332 2.48 -22.82 18.93
CA ALA A 332 3.50 -23.73 18.41
C ALA A 332 4.38 -24.27 19.53
N VAL A 333 4.89 -23.41 20.41
CA VAL A 333 5.72 -23.81 21.56
C VAL A 333 4.97 -24.71 22.54
N GLN A 334 3.66 -24.54 22.73
CA GLN A 334 2.85 -25.40 23.59
C GLN A 334 2.63 -26.81 23.03
N SER A 335 2.84 -26.97 21.72
CA SER A 335 2.63 -28.24 21.00
C SER A 335 3.94 -29.02 20.77
N LEU A 336 5.05 -28.56 21.37
CA LEU A 336 6.41 -29.12 21.21
C LEU A 336 6.68 -30.43 21.94
#